data_AF-A0A358ABU7-F1
#
_entry.id   AF-A0A358ABU7-F1
#
_cell.length_a   1.000
_cell.length_b   1.000
_cell.length_c   1.000
_cell.angle_alpha   90.00
_cell.angle_beta   90.00
_cell.angle_gamma   90.00
#
_symmetry.space_group_name_H-M   'P 1'
#
loop_
_entity.id
_entity.type
_entity.pdbx_description
1 polymer ?
#
loop_
_entity_poly.entity_id
_entity_poly.type
_entity_poly.pdbx_seq_one_letter_code
_entity_poly.pdbx_strand_id
1 'polypeptide(L)'
;SKKGFGEAVGLIYGAKYIKNQADYYFKISGRYYLNDDFEINDFLDSNFAFLKYDRSISTRLYGFSQSVFNVWYRALWLSLLFLYFTIMSIEFVLPKFIKQKYVKSLNRLGISGFIAPGGEYIKE
;
A
#
# COMPACT_ATOMS: atom_id res chain seq x y z
N SER A 1 -9.58 12.45 -0.64
CA SER A 1 -10.27 12.59 0.69
C SER A 1 -9.29 13.07 1.76
N LYS A 2 -9.74 13.79 2.80
CA LYS A 2 -8.85 14.26 3.90
C LYS A 2 -8.11 13.11 4.62
N LYS A 3 -8.74 11.93 4.69
CA LYS A 3 -8.16 10.70 5.26
C LYS A 3 -6.94 10.20 4.47
N GLY A 4 -7.07 10.08 3.14
CA GLY A 4 -5.97 9.61 2.29
C GLY A 4 -4.77 10.58 2.28
N PHE A 5 -5.02 11.88 2.42
CA PHE A 5 -3.96 12.88 2.55
C PHE A 5 -3.16 12.68 3.84
N GLY A 6 -3.83 12.54 4.99
CA GLY A 6 -3.16 12.30 6.28
C GLY A 6 -2.33 11.01 6.28
N GLU A 7 -2.85 9.95 5.66
CA GLU A 7 -2.11 8.70 5.48
C GLU A 7 -0.84 8.90 4.65
N ALA A 8 -0.94 9.59 3.50
CA ALA A 8 0.22 9.86 2.65
C ALA A 8 1.29 10.68 3.38
N VAL A 9 0.90 11.70 4.15
CA VAL A 9 1.84 12.50 4.98
C VAL A 9 2.54 11.62 6.00
N GLY A 10 1.80 10.78 6.73
CA GLY A 10 2.36 9.86 7.73
C GLY A 10 3.36 8.88 7.11
N LEU A 11 3.03 8.31 5.95
CA LEU A 11 3.93 7.41 5.21
C LEU A 11 5.19 8.14 4.74
N ILE A 12 5.07 9.36 4.21
CA ILE A 12 6.23 10.17 3.78
C ILE A 12 7.14 10.50 4.98
N TYR A 13 6.56 10.83 6.14
CA TYR A 13 7.35 11.11 7.34
C TYR A 13 8.05 9.85 7.85
N GLY A 14 7.32 8.73 7.99
CA GLY A 14 7.88 7.44 8.41
C GLY A 14 8.97 6.91 7.47
N ALA A 15 8.80 7.10 6.16
CA ALA A 15 9.78 6.72 5.14
C ALA A 15 11.17 7.32 5.39
N LYS A 16 11.26 8.53 5.96
CA LYS A 16 12.55 9.16 6.27
C LYS A 16 13.34 8.40 7.33
N TYR A 17 12.65 7.69 8.22
CA TYR A 17 13.28 6.95 9.31
C TYR A 17 13.65 5.53 8.90
N ILE A 18 12.83 4.87 8.07
CA ILE A 18 13.01 3.45 7.73
C ILE A 18 13.84 3.21 6.48
N LYS A 19 14.26 4.27 5.77
CA LYS A 19 15.01 4.14 4.52
C LYS A 19 16.28 3.31 4.71
N ASN A 20 16.45 2.29 3.88
CA ASN A 20 17.59 1.36 3.89
C ASN A 20 17.72 0.53 5.18
N GLN A 21 16.63 0.31 5.92
CA GLN A 21 16.64 -0.52 7.13
C GLN A 21 16.15 -1.96 6.90
N ALA A 22 15.62 -2.26 5.71
CA ALA A 22 15.15 -3.59 5.34
C ALA A 22 15.33 -3.85 3.84
N ASP A 23 15.47 -5.12 3.49
CA ASP A 23 15.47 -5.61 2.10
C ASP A 23 14.07 -5.56 1.47
N TYR A 24 13.04 -5.68 2.30
CA TYR A 24 11.64 -5.64 1.90
C TYR A 24 10.78 -4.92 2.95
N TYR A 25 9.82 -4.14 2.50
CA TYR A 25 8.95 -3.33 3.33
C TYR A 25 7.51 -3.77 3.16
N PHE A 26 6.80 -3.92 4.28
CA PHE A 26 5.36 -4.14 4.31
C PHE A 26 4.68 -2.92 4.90
N LYS A 27 3.57 -2.52 4.30
CA LYS A 27 2.66 -1.52 4.85
C LYS A 27 1.33 -2.19 5.11
N ILE A 28 0.92 -2.23 6.38
CA ILE A 28 -0.44 -2.55 6.79
C ILE A 28 -1.09 -1.31 7.40
N SER A 29 -2.38 -1.07 7.13
CA SER A 29 -3.09 0.09 7.68
C SER A 29 -4.54 -0.19 7.96
N GLY A 30 -5.09 0.47 8.99
CA GLY A 30 -6.47 0.28 9.41
C GLY A 30 -6.51 -0.62 10.63
N ARG A 31 -7.59 -1.38 10.78
CA ARG A 31 -7.80 -2.31 11.90
C ARG A 31 -7.62 -3.74 11.43
N TYR A 32 -6.55 -3.98 10.68
CA TYR A 32 -6.21 -5.28 10.12
C TYR A 32 -4.93 -5.82 10.73
N TYR A 33 -4.85 -7.14 10.82
CA TYR A 33 -3.68 -7.91 11.21
C TYR A 33 -3.49 -9.07 10.25
N LEU A 34 -2.27 -9.60 10.18
CA LEU A 34 -1.97 -10.79 9.38
C LEU A 34 -2.63 -12.01 10.03
N ASN A 35 -3.24 -12.88 9.22
CA ASN A 35 -3.86 -14.13 9.68
C ASN A 35 -3.07 -15.35 9.19
N ASP A 36 -3.59 -16.55 9.45
CA ASP A 36 -2.95 -17.81 9.06
C ASP A 36 -2.88 -18.04 7.54
N ASP A 37 -3.60 -17.25 6.75
CA ASP A 37 -3.59 -17.30 5.28
C ASP A 37 -2.50 -16.39 4.66
N PHE A 38 -1.73 -15.65 5.49
CA PHE A 38 -0.64 -14.80 5.03
C PHE A 38 0.58 -15.58 4.55
N GLU A 39 0.87 -15.48 3.26
CA GLU A 39 2.01 -16.13 2.62
C GLU A 39 3.06 -15.11 2.21
N ILE A 40 4.15 -15.00 2.97
CA ILE A 40 5.23 -14.03 2.70
C ILE A 40 5.85 -14.21 1.31
N ASN A 41 5.93 -15.45 0.82
CA ASN A 41 6.48 -15.77 -0.49
C ASN A 41 5.68 -15.15 -1.64
N ASP A 42 4.38 -14.90 -1.46
CA ASP A 42 3.57 -14.21 -2.46
C ASP A 42 4.05 -12.78 -2.73
N PHE A 43 4.73 -12.16 -1.76
CA PHE A 43 5.22 -10.79 -1.83
C PHE A 43 6.66 -10.68 -2.36
N LEU A 44 7.54 -11.60 -1.95
CA LEU A 44 8.99 -11.48 -2.12
C LEU A 44 9.48 -11.63 -3.57
N ASP A 45 8.72 -12.28 -4.46
CA ASP A 45 9.12 -12.49 -5.86
C ASP A 45 9.03 -11.24 -6.74
N SER A 46 8.78 -10.06 -6.16
CA SER A 46 8.49 -8.86 -6.93
C SER A 46 9.01 -7.59 -6.30
N ASN A 47 9.24 -6.59 -7.14
CA ASN A 47 9.59 -5.25 -6.66
C ASN A 47 8.43 -4.59 -5.92
N PHE A 48 7.20 -4.78 -6.41
CA PHE A 48 5.98 -4.31 -5.78
C PHE A 48 4.93 -5.42 -5.77
N ALA A 49 4.31 -5.65 -4.62
CA ALA A 49 3.22 -6.60 -4.44
C ALA A 49 1.97 -5.87 -3.92
N PHE A 50 0.92 -5.88 -4.74
CA PHE A 50 -0.37 -5.27 -4.41
C PHE A 50 -1.50 -6.23 -4.79
N LEU A 51 -2.56 -6.29 -3.98
CA LEU A 51 -3.85 -6.79 -4.49
C LEU A 51 -4.44 -5.72 -5.42
N LYS A 52 -4.67 -6.06 -6.70
CA LYS A 52 -5.22 -5.13 -7.69
C LYS A 52 -6.74 -5.30 -7.83
N TYR A 53 -7.39 -4.18 -8.08
CA TYR A 53 -8.74 -4.08 -8.63
C TYR A 53 -8.66 -3.39 -9.99
N ASP A 54 -9.76 -3.33 -10.76
CA ASP A 54 -9.79 -2.82 -12.15
C ASP A 54 -8.96 -1.53 -12.37
N ARG A 55 -9.12 -0.53 -11.49
CA ARG A 55 -8.41 0.77 -11.59
C ARG A 55 -7.73 1.23 -10.30
N SER A 56 -7.59 0.35 -9.32
CA SER A 56 -7.05 0.68 -8.00
C SER A 56 -6.26 -0.47 -7.41
N ILE A 57 -5.56 -0.18 -6.31
CA ILE A 57 -4.89 -1.19 -5.51
C ILE A 57 -5.48 -1.21 -4.10
N SER A 58 -5.41 -2.36 -3.44
CA SER A 58 -5.58 -2.41 -2.00
C SER A 58 -4.43 -1.69 -1.33
N THR A 59 -4.76 -0.73 -0.48
CA THR A 59 -3.81 -0.06 0.41
C THR A 59 -3.80 -0.68 1.80
N ARG A 60 -4.71 -1.63 2.09
CA ARG A 60 -4.84 -2.30 3.39
C ARG A 60 -3.56 -3.03 3.76
N LEU A 61 -3.01 -3.76 2.81
CA LEU A 61 -1.70 -4.41 2.87
C LEU A 61 -1.05 -4.34 1.48
N TYR A 62 0.21 -3.94 1.44
CA TYR A 62 1.07 -4.08 0.27
C TYR A 62 2.53 -4.18 0.67
N GLY A 63 3.36 -4.65 -0.27
CA GLY A 63 4.79 -4.84 -0.07
C GLY A 63 5.64 -4.27 -1.21
N PHE A 64 6.90 -3.96 -0.91
CA PHE A 64 7.88 -3.60 -1.92
C PHE A 64 9.33 -3.85 -1.48
N SER A 65 10.19 -4.15 -2.45
CA SER A 65 11.61 -4.37 -2.20
C SER A 65 12.37 -3.04 -2.02
N GLN A 66 13.52 -3.10 -1.34
CA GLN A 66 14.38 -1.94 -1.11
C GLN A 66 14.80 -1.27 -2.42
N SER A 67 15.01 -2.03 -3.49
CA SER A 67 15.46 -1.53 -4.79
C SER A 67 14.48 -0.49 -5.39
N VAL A 68 13.21 -0.56 -5.01
CA VAL A 68 12.17 0.38 -5.47
C VAL A 68 11.66 1.33 -4.39
N PHE A 69 12.32 1.40 -3.23
CA PHE A 69 11.96 2.32 -2.14
C PHE A 69 11.83 3.77 -2.62
N ASN A 70 12.80 4.25 -3.41
CA ASN A 70 12.77 5.63 -3.91
C ASN A 70 11.64 5.85 -4.93
N VAL A 71 11.24 4.81 -5.67
CA VAL A 71 10.09 4.86 -6.59
C VAL A 71 8.80 4.99 -5.79
N TRP A 72 8.63 4.16 -4.75
CA TRP A 72 7.51 4.24 -3.82
C TRP A 72 7.42 5.61 -3.14
N TYR A 73 8.53 6.09 -2.58
CA TYR A 73 8.57 7.37 -1.89
C TYR A 73 8.22 8.54 -2.81
N ARG A 74 8.75 8.55 -4.03
CA ARG A 74 8.40 9.56 -5.05
C ARG A 74 6.92 9.45 -5.46
N ALA A 75 6.40 8.24 -5.61
CA ALA A 75 4.99 8.01 -5.94
C ALA A 75 4.06 8.54 -4.84
N LEU A 76 4.42 8.41 -3.56
CA LEU A 76 3.69 9.02 -2.44
C LEU A 76 3.71 10.56 -2.50
N TRP A 77 4.87 11.18 -2.74
CA TRP A 77 4.96 12.63 -2.89
C TRP A 77 4.11 13.18 -4.02
N LEU A 78 4.12 12.51 -5.18
CA LEU A 78 3.27 12.88 -6.31
C LEU A 78 1.79 12.66 -5.96
N SER A 79 1.49 11.56 -5.26
CA SER A 79 0.12 11.28 -4.81
C SER A 79 -0.39 12.35 -3.86
N LEU A 80 0.45 12.87 -2.96
CA LEU A 80 0.09 13.90 -1.99
C LEU A 80 -0.47 15.16 -2.67
N LEU A 81 0.16 15.60 -3.78
CA LEU A 81 -0.32 16.74 -4.57
C LEU A 81 -1.72 16.46 -5.12
N PHE A 82 -1.93 15.30 -5.74
CA PHE A 82 -3.24 14.93 -6.29
C PHE A 82 -4.31 14.75 -5.20
N LEU A 83 -3.96 14.18 -4.05
CA LEU A 83 -4.88 14.00 -2.92
C LEU A 83 -5.29 15.33 -2.28
N TYR A 84 -4.43 16.35 -2.34
CA TYR A 84 -4.73 17.69 -1.86
C TYR A 84 -5.70 18.43 -2.80
N PHE A 85 -5.45 18.37 -4.12
CA PHE A 85 -6.25 19.10 -5.11
C PHE A 85 -7.50 18.33 -5.58
N THR A 86 -7.63 17.04 -5.29
CA THR A 86 -8.74 16.21 -5.77
C THR A 86 -9.40 15.40 -4.66
N ILE A 87 -10.63 14.94 -4.90
CA ILE A 87 -11.38 14.12 -3.93
C ILE A 87 -10.93 12.64 -3.97
N MET A 88 -10.06 12.26 -4.92
CA MET A 88 -9.60 10.88 -5.12
C MET A 88 -8.96 10.28 -3.85
N SER A 89 -8.94 8.95 -3.79
CA SER A 89 -8.32 8.19 -2.72
C SER A 89 -6.93 7.68 -3.11
N ILE A 90 -6.11 7.33 -2.13
CA ILE A 90 -4.72 6.94 -2.35
C ILE A 90 -4.62 5.63 -3.15
N GLU A 91 -5.61 4.75 -3.00
CA GLU A 91 -5.81 3.50 -3.76
C GLU A 91 -5.84 3.72 -5.27
N PHE A 92 -6.39 4.86 -5.72
CA PHE A 92 -6.49 5.21 -7.15
C PHE A 92 -5.29 6.02 -7.65
N VAL A 93 -4.68 6.82 -6.78
CA VAL A 93 -3.65 7.79 -7.18
C VAL A 93 -2.25 7.16 -7.16
N LEU A 94 -1.91 6.44 -6.09
CA LEU A 94 -0.60 5.80 -5.92
C LEU A 94 -0.18 4.92 -7.10
N PRO A 95 -1.02 3.99 -7.61
CA PRO A 95 -0.61 3.09 -8.68
C PRO A 95 -0.38 3.80 -10.02
N LYS A 96 -0.83 5.04 -10.20
CA LYS A 96 -0.55 5.84 -11.42
C LYS A 96 0.91 6.26 -11.51
N PHE A 97 1.59 6.37 -10.37
CA PHE A 97 3.00 6.78 -10.30
C PHE A 97 3.95 5.59 -10.12
N ILE A 98 3.41 4.37 -10.01
CA ILE A 98 4.17 3.12 -9.96
C ILE A 98 4.06 2.45 -11.34
N LYS A 99 5.20 2.15 -11.97
CA LYS A 99 5.22 1.49 -13.28
C LYS A 99 4.66 0.07 -13.14
N GLN A 100 3.54 -0.20 -13.82
CA GLN A 100 2.78 -1.45 -13.71
C GLN A 100 3.59 -2.71 -14.02
N LYS A 101 4.61 -2.62 -14.90
CA LYS A 101 5.53 -3.73 -15.22
C LYS A 101 6.36 -4.25 -14.04
N TYR A 102 6.43 -3.52 -12.93
CA TYR A 102 7.15 -3.93 -11.72
C TYR A 102 6.21 -4.42 -10.62
N VAL A 103 4.92 -4.51 -10.91
CA VAL A 103 3.89 -4.88 -9.93
C VAL A 103 3.42 -6.31 -10.17
N LYS A 104 3.64 -7.17 -9.18
CA LYS A 104 2.93 -8.45 -9.03
C LYS A 104 1.54 -8.18 -8.46
N SER A 105 0.52 -8.69 -9.13
CA SER A 105 -0.84 -8.70 -8.59
C SER A 105 -0.96 -9.89 -7.65
N LEU A 106 -1.36 -9.63 -6.42
CA LEU A 106 -1.71 -10.66 -5.45
C LEU A 106 -3.13 -11.17 -5.75
N ASN A 107 -3.39 -12.43 -5.39
CA ASN A 107 -4.73 -13.02 -5.44
C ASN A 107 -5.50 -12.80 -4.12
N ARG A 108 -4.78 -12.81 -3.00
CA ARG A 108 -5.28 -12.60 -1.63
C ARG A 108 -4.25 -11.85 -0.80
N LEU A 109 -4.66 -11.33 0.36
CA LEU A 109 -3.78 -10.57 1.26
C LEU A 109 -3.33 -11.35 2.49
N GLY A 110 -4.12 -12.32 2.99
CA GLY A 110 -3.84 -12.95 4.28
C GLY A 110 -4.04 -11.99 5.45
N ILE A 111 -5.16 -11.25 5.44
CA ILE A 111 -5.49 -10.28 6.49
C ILE A 111 -6.88 -10.53 7.07
N SER A 112 -6.98 -10.29 8.37
CA SER A 112 -8.23 -10.25 9.09
C SER A 112 -8.43 -8.89 9.74
N GLY A 113 -9.67 -8.42 9.86
CA GLY A 113 -9.94 -7.17 10.55
C GLY A 113 -11.28 -6.53 10.23
N PHE A 114 -11.50 -5.34 10.78
CA PHE A 114 -12.77 -4.62 10.67
C PHE A 114 -12.72 -3.51 9.62
N ILE A 115 -13.64 -3.56 8.65
CA ILE A 115 -13.84 -2.51 7.66
C ILE A 115 -14.51 -1.31 8.33
N ALA A 116 -13.94 -0.11 8.15
CA ALA A 116 -14.59 1.13 8.56
C ALA A 116 -15.36 1.77 7.39
N PRO A 117 -16.51 2.42 7.63
CA PRO A 117 -17.15 2.63 8.93
C PRO A 117 -18.11 1.50 9.34
N GLY A 118 -18.43 0.56 8.44
CA GLY A 118 -19.51 -0.43 8.62
C GLY A 118 -19.28 -1.45 9.74
N GLY A 119 -18.06 -1.64 10.22
CA GLY A 119 -17.74 -2.59 11.28
C GLY A 119 -17.80 -4.06 10.83
N GLU A 120 -17.90 -4.32 9.53
CA GLU A 120 -17.88 -5.68 8.99
C GLU A 120 -16.50 -6.31 9.21
N TYR A 121 -16.49 -7.52 9.76
CA TYR A 121 -15.27 -8.30 9.91
C TYR A 121 -15.00 -9.07 8.62
N ILE A 122 -13.79 -8.92 8.09
CA ILE A 122 -13.30 -9.71 6.96
C ILE A 122 -12.18 -10.64 7.38
N LYS A 123 -12.08 -11.75 6.67
CA LYS A 123 -10.97 -12.69 6.67
C LYS A 123 -10.71 -13.10 5.22
N GLU A 124 -9.54 -12.76 4.70
CA GLU A 124 -9.06 -13.12 3.36
C GLU A 124 -7.58 -13.55 3.39
#